data_AF-A0A2M7IW90-F1
#
_entry.id   AF-A0A2M7IW90-F1
#
_cell.length_a   1.000
_cell.length_b   1.000
_cell.length_c   1.000
_cell.angle_alpha   90.00
_cell.angle_beta   90.00
_cell.angle_gamma   90.00
#
_symmetry.space_group_name_H-M   'P 1'
#
loop_
_entity.id
_entity.type
_entity.pdbx_description
1 polymer ?
#
loop_
_entity_poly.entity_id
_entity_poly.type
_entity_poly.pdbx_seq_one_letter_code
_entity_poly.pdbx_strand_id
1 'polypeptide(L)' 'MFGNIGATEIIVIAVVALLLFGPKKLPEMLQSVGKGIKEFKKSLNEVEEEIKNSVDDKK' A
#
# COMPACT_ATOMS: atom_id res chain seq x y z
N MET A 1 12.41 13.42 23.15
CA MET A 1 13.19 12.16 23.11
C MET A 1 12.79 11.21 21.96
N PHE A 2 11.68 11.44 21.22
CA PHE A 2 11.27 10.60 20.07
C PHE A 2 11.42 11.27 18.69
N GLY A 3 12.00 12.47 18.61
CA GLY A 3 12.08 13.25 17.35
C GLY A 3 13.29 12.96 16.46
N ASN A 4 14.22 12.11 16.92
CA ASN A 4 15.49 11.84 16.24
C ASN A 4 15.64 10.35 15.93
N ILE A 5 14.60 9.69 15.40
CA ILE A 5 14.83 8.37 14.79
C ILE A 5 15.69 8.63 13.57
N GLY A 6 16.99 8.48 13.74
CA GLY A 6 17.98 8.65 12.70
C GLY A 6 17.94 7.46 11.74
N ALA A 7 18.65 7.60 10.63
CA ALA A 7 18.81 6.52 9.66
C ALA A 7 19.31 5.22 10.32
N THR A 8 20.15 5.34 11.36
CA THR A 8 20.69 4.20 12.11
C THR A 8 19.61 3.42 12.85
N GLU A 9 18.70 4.07 13.60
CA GLU A 9 17.63 3.33 14.30
C GLU A 9 16.69 2.63 13.32
N ILE A 10 16.38 3.27 12.18
CA ILE A 10 15.55 2.65 11.13
C ILE A 10 16.22 1.38 10.58
N ILE A 11 17.53 1.43 10.32
CA ILE A 11 18.28 0.27 9.83
C ILE A 11 18.25 -0.87 10.86
N VAL A 12 18.41 -0.59 12.16
CA VAL A 12 18.36 -1.62 13.20
C VAL A 12 16.98 -2.28 13.25
N ILE A 13 15.90 -1.48 13.21
CA ILE A 13 14.53 -1.99 13.18
C ILE A 13 14.30 -2.84 11.92
N ALA A 14 14.78 -2.37 10.76
CA ALA A 14 14.68 -3.11 9.51
C ALA A 14 15.41 -4.45 9.61
N VAL A 15 16.61 -4.50 10.17
CA VAL A 15 17.36 -5.76 10.37
C VAL A 15 16.59 -6.71 11.28
N VAL A 16 16.05 -6.24 12.42
CA VAL A 16 15.23 -7.08 13.31
C VAL A 16 13.99 -7.61 12.60
N ALA A 17 13.27 -6.75 11.86
CA ALA A 17 12.12 -7.17 11.06
C ALA A 17 12.52 -8.20 9.98
N LEU A 18 13.67 -8.02 9.34
CA LEU A 18 14.20 -8.96 8.36
C LEU A 18 14.61 -10.30 8.99
N LEU A 19 15.06 -10.34 10.24
CA LEU A 19 15.33 -11.59 10.94
C LEU A 19 14.04 -12.33 11.30
N LEU A 20 12.99 -11.61 11.70
CA LEU A 20 11.69 -12.19 12.07
C LEU A 20 10.91 -12.70 10.85
N PHE A 21 10.82 -11.90 9.80
CA PHE A 21 9.99 -12.19 8.63
C PHE A 21 10.79 -12.78 7.47
N GLY A 22 12.08 -12.48 7.37
CA GLY A 22 12.94 -12.90 6.27
C GLY A 22 13.00 -11.86 5.13
N PRO A 23 14.17 -11.68 4.47
CA PRO A 23 14.34 -10.70 3.39
C PRO A 23 13.57 -11.00 2.12
N LYS A 24 13.11 -12.23 1.93
CA LYS A 24 12.25 -12.61 0.79
C LYS A 24 10.76 -12.36 1.07
N LYS A 25 10.30 -12.55 2.31
CA LYS A 25 8.87 -12.42 2.64
C LYS A 25 8.42 -10.97 2.70
N LEU A 26 9.25 -10.06 3.19
CA LEU A 26 8.86 -8.65 3.30
C LEU A 26 8.51 -8.03 1.92
N PRO A 27 9.34 -8.17 0.86
CA PRO A 27 8.98 -7.69 -0.48
C PRO A 27 7.77 -8.40 -1.07
N GLU A 28 7.65 -9.72 -0.85
CA GLU A 28 6.53 -10.53 -1.37
C GLU A 28 5.19 -10.12 -0.76
N MET A 29 5.17 -9.86 0.55
CA MET A 29 4.00 -9.32 1.26
C MET A 29 3.66 -7.90 0.78
N LEU A 30 4.66 -7.03 0.60
CA LEU A 30 4.41 -5.68 0.07
C LEU A 30 3.90 -5.72 -1.37
N GLN A 31 4.40 -6.63 -2.22
CA GLN A 31 3.93 -6.79 -3.59
C GLN A 31 2.48 -7.29 -3.65
N SER A 32 2.10 -8.26 -2.81
CA SER A 32 0.73 -8.76 -2.75
C SER A 32 -0.25 -7.70 -2.23
N VAL A 33 0.11 -7.00 -1.15
CA VAL A 33 -0.67 -5.85 -0.64
C VAL A 33 -0.76 -4.74 -1.69
N GLY A 34 0.33 -4.41 -2.37
CA GLY A 34 0.37 -3.38 -3.40
C GLY A 34 -0.52 -3.71 -4.60
N LYS A 35 -0.55 -4.98 -5.03
CA LYS A 35 -1.49 -5.46 -6.06
C LYS A 35 -2.94 -5.31 -5.62
N GLY A 36 -3.27 -5.73 -4.40
CA GLY A 36 -4.61 -5.59 -3.83
C GLY A 36 -5.07 -4.13 -3.75
N ILE A 37 -4.21 -3.22 -3.28
CA ILE A 37 -4.51 -1.78 -3.24
C ILE A 37 -4.72 -1.22 -4.65
N LYS A 38 -3.93 -1.64 -5.63
CA LYS A 38 -4.06 -1.19 -7.02
C LYS A 38 -5.39 -1.64 -7.64
N GLU A 39 -5.75 -2.91 -7.47
CA GLU A 39 -7.03 -3.45 -7.95
C GLU A 39 -8.23 -2.81 -7.25
N PHE A 40 -8.12 -2.58 -5.94
CA PHE A 40 -9.13 -1.86 -5.18
C PHE A 40 -9.35 -0.44 -5.70
N LYS A 41 -8.27 0.34 -5.89
CA LYS A 41 -8.37 1.69 -6.49
C LYS A 41 -8.97 1.68 -7.89
N LYS A 42 -8.59 0.71 -8.73
CA LYS A 42 -9.15 0.56 -10.07
C LYS A 42 -10.66 0.35 -10.02
N SER A 43 -11.12 -0.56 -9.16
CA SER A 43 -12.54 -0.86 -8.98
C SER A 43 -13.32 0.36 -8.49
N LEU A 44 -12.75 1.14 -7.56
CA LEU A 44 -13.38 2.38 -7.09
C LEU A 44 -13.54 3.41 -8.21
N ASN A 45 -12.52 3.58 -9.06
CA ASN A 45 -12.57 4.52 -10.18
C ASN A 45 -13.62 4.09 -11.23
N GLU A 46 -13.70 2.80 -11.55
CA GLU A 46 -14.71 2.27 -12.48
C GLU A 46 -16.12 2.52 -11.97
N VAL A 47 -16.36 2.33 -10.67
CA VAL A 47 -17.66 2.63 -10.02
C VAL A 47 -17.96 4.13 -10.07
N GLU A 48 -16.97 5.00 -9.81
CA GLU A 48 -17.15 6.45 -9.88
C GLU A 48 -17.52 6.91 -11.30
N GLU A 49 -16.86 6.37 -12.32
CA GLU A 49 -17.16 6.65 -13.73
C GLU A 49 -18.57 6.16 -14.12
N GLU A 50 -18.96 4.96 -13.69
CA GLU A 50 -20.30 4.41 -13.97
C GLU A 50 -21.41 5.24 -13.32
N ILE A 51 -21.21 5.69 -12.08
CA ILE A 51 -22.13 6.62 -11.39
C ILE A 51 -22.21 7.95 -12.13
N LYS A 52 -21.07 8.51 -12.54
CA LYS A 52 -21.03 9.80 -13.24
C LYS A 52 -21.76 9.73 -14.58
N ASN A 53 -21.51 8.70 -15.38
CA ASN A 53 -22.18 8.49 -16.66
C ASN A 53 -23.69 8.28 -16.49
N SER A 54 -24.11 7.56 -15.44
CA SER A 54 -25.54 7.33 -15.13
C SER A 54 -26.29 8.61 -14.69
N VAL A 55 -25.57 9.61 -14.18
CA VAL A 55 -26.14 10.90 -13.74
C VAL A 55 -26.21 11.91 -14.90
N ASP A 56 -25.26 11.90 -15.83
CA ASP A 56 -25.29 12.77 -17.01
C ASP A 56 -26.35 12.35 -18.05
N ASP A 57 -26.65 11.05 -18.19
CA ASP A 57 -27.68 10.54 -19.12
C ASP A 57 -29.15 10.87 -18.72
N LYS A 58 -29.38 11.41 -17.51
CA LYS A 58 -30.72 11.79 -17.01
C LYS A 58 -31.02 13.29 -17.10
N LYS A 59 -30.17 14.08 -17.75
CA LYS A 59 -30.35 15.53 -17.92
C LYS A 59 -30.77 15.90 -19.32
#